data_AF-X1GZG6-F1
#
_entry.id   AF-X1GZG6-F1
#
_cell.length_a   1.000
_cell.length_b   1.000
_cell.length_c   1.000
_cell.angle_alpha   90.00
_cell.angle_beta   90.00
_cell.angle_gamma   90.00
#
_symmetry.space_group_name_H-M   'P 1'
#
loop_
_entity.id
_entity.type
_entity.pdbx_description
1 polymer ?
#
loop_
_entity_poly.entity_id
_entity_poly.type
_entity_poly.pdbx_seq_one_letter_code
_entity_poly.pdbx_strand_id
1 'polypeptide(L)'
;FTATLVNSGKTERVVSVGLRVEADKGAWSGPRRQVHLRPAGTEGSSAKVRFYRRFSKPGVVLGQVALDIPAASAGGALAKGDDLLLDNVRRFSMVISDRVKSLIAAADEGQIMGPATMLGIAIDPYAGGSRPWSIISKTLPATQVTEADLQQVHAVFFCNVASFTAAQARAIERFTRNGGTVVFFLGPDVKIDNYNQHFLQEVKAEGGLLPARLQPAVGDVGPQAPALRVDLVDIEHRYLSGLFENRQDYLTVIVQRYFRLKRLPRPGRTLMRLENGDPLLMTRIFGKGRVVLCATTASPRWTNLPITGLFLPMVVRMTLLAPRTMERSQT
;
A
#
# COMPACT_ATOMS: atom_id res chain seq x y z
N PHE A 1 -4.53 -3.60 -19.62
CA PHE A 1 -5.01 -2.50 -20.48
C PHE A 1 -6.34 -2.90 -21.08
N THR A 2 -7.29 -1.97 -21.20
CA THR A 2 -8.55 -2.20 -21.92
C THR A 2 -8.67 -1.15 -23.01
N ALA A 3 -8.90 -1.58 -24.24
CA ALA A 3 -9.23 -0.70 -25.36
C ALA A 3 -10.68 -0.95 -25.77
N THR A 4 -11.41 0.10 -26.14
CA THR A 4 -12.73 -0.02 -26.75
C THR A 4 -12.59 0.29 -28.23
N LEU A 5 -12.97 -0.67 -29.06
CA LEU A 5 -13.04 -0.56 -30.50
C LEU A 5 -14.46 -0.17 -30.88
N VAL A 6 -14.61 0.75 -31.84
CA VAL A 6 -15.91 1.20 -32.33
C VAL A 6 -15.86 1.24 -33.85
N ASN A 7 -16.83 0.62 -34.50
CA ASN A 7 -17.06 0.76 -35.93
C ASN A 7 -18.06 1.89 -36.17
N SER A 8 -17.58 2.98 -36.75
CA SER A 8 -18.38 4.14 -37.15
C SER A 8 -18.83 4.07 -38.61
N GLY A 9 -18.45 3.01 -39.34
CA GLY A 9 -18.79 2.79 -40.73
C GLY A 9 -20.13 2.07 -40.92
N LYS A 10 -20.69 2.19 -42.13
CA LYS A 10 -21.95 1.54 -42.51
C LYS A 10 -21.82 0.04 -42.85
N THR A 11 -20.61 -0.48 -42.88
CA THR A 11 -20.29 -1.87 -43.24
C THR A 11 -19.66 -2.59 -42.06
N GLU A 12 -19.82 -3.92 -42.00
CA GLU A 12 -19.09 -4.75 -41.04
C GLU A 12 -17.57 -4.65 -41.27
N ARG A 13 -16.80 -4.76 -40.18
CA ARG A 13 -15.33 -4.75 -40.21
C ARG A 13 -14.78 -5.86 -39.32
N VAL A 14 -13.81 -6.61 -39.83
CA VAL A 14 -12.96 -7.50 -39.04
C VAL A 14 -11.60 -6.82 -38.90
N VAL A 15 -11.21 -6.50 -37.68
CA VAL A 15 -9.93 -5.82 -37.38
C VAL A 15 -9.07 -6.67 -36.48
N SER A 16 -7.75 -6.62 -36.69
CA SER A 16 -6.78 -7.19 -35.79
C SER A 16 -6.24 -6.06 -34.92
N VAL A 17 -6.32 -6.17 -33.60
CA VAL A 17 -5.79 -5.18 -32.66
C VAL A 17 -4.66 -5.77 -31.83
N GLY A 18 -3.61 -4.99 -31.61
CA GLY A 18 -2.48 -5.38 -30.77
C GLY A 18 -2.00 -4.27 -29.85
N LEU A 19 -1.24 -4.67 -28.83
CA LEU A 19 -0.50 -3.79 -27.94
C LEU A 19 0.96 -3.73 -28.43
N ARG A 20 1.57 -2.55 -28.43
CA ARG A 20 3.03 -2.40 -28.51
C ARG A 20 3.50 -1.56 -27.34
N VAL A 21 4.58 -1.96 -26.70
CA VAL A 21 5.31 -1.14 -25.74
C VAL A 21 6.73 -0.93 -26.26
N GLU A 22 7.32 0.23 -25.95
CA GLU A 22 8.66 0.60 -26.41
C GLU A 22 9.71 -0.47 -26.09
N ALA A 23 9.57 -1.13 -24.93
CA ALA A 23 10.46 -2.22 -24.50
C ALA A 23 10.51 -3.42 -25.48
N ASP A 24 9.49 -3.60 -26.32
CA ASP A 24 9.44 -4.68 -27.31
C ASP A 24 10.04 -4.28 -28.67
N LYS A 25 10.74 -3.14 -28.76
CA LYS A 25 11.48 -2.66 -29.94
C LYS A 25 10.67 -2.72 -31.25
N GLY A 26 9.41 -2.32 -31.17
CA GLY A 26 8.49 -2.27 -32.32
C GLY A 26 7.68 -3.55 -32.57
N ALA A 27 7.97 -4.65 -31.88
CA ALA A 27 7.17 -5.87 -31.94
C ALA A 27 5.83 -5.74 -31.18
N TRP A 28 4.88 -6.63 -31.49
CA TRP A 28 3.64 -6.75 -30.74
C TRP A 28 3.90 -7.37 -29.35
N SER A 29 3.36 -6.73 -28.33
CA SER A 29 3.38 -7.15 -26.92
C SER A 29 2.37 -8.27 -26.67
N GLY A 30 2.60 -9.44 -27.24
CA GLY A 30 1.73 -10.62 -27.15
C GLY A 30 0.82 -10.80 -28.36
N PRO A 31 -0.18 -11.71 -28.27
CA PRO A 31 -1.03 -12.05 -29.40
C PRO A 31 -1.94 -10.88 -29.79
N ARG A 32 -2.09 -10.68 -31.11
CA ARG A 32 -3.13 -9.82 -31.66
C ARG A 32 -4.49 -10.46 -31.46
N ARG A 33 -5.53 -9.63 -31.35
CA ARG A 33 -6.92 -10.07 -31.19
C ARG A 33 -7.71 -9.65 -32.42
N GLN A 34 -8.31 -10.63 -33.10
CA GLN A 34 -9.31 -10.34 -34.12
C GLN A 34 -10.64 -10.00 -33.47
N VAL A 35 -11.29 -8.96 -33.99
CA VAL A 35 -12.57 -8.48 -33.49
C VAL A 35 -13.48 -8.19 -34.68
N HIS A 36 -14.68 -8.73 -34.61
CA HIS A 36 -15.73 -8.52 -35.58
C HIS A 36 -16.64 -7.40 -35.06
N LEU A 37 -16.76 -6.32 -35.83
CA LEU A 37 -17.53 -5.14 -35.46
C LEU A 37 -18.64 -4.92 -36.48
N ARG A 38 -19.89 -4.99 -36.02
CA ARG A 38 -21.08 -4.75 -36.85
C ARG A 38 -21.18 -3.27 -37.28
N PRO A 39 -22.01 -2.93 -38.28
CA PRO A 39 -22.20 -1.55 -38.73
C PRO A 39 -22.57 -0.59 -37.59
N ALA A 40 -22.23 0.69 -37.78
CA ALA A 40 -22.55 1.75 -36.85
C ALA A 40 -24.05 1.78 -36.49
N GLY A 41 -24.35 1.98 -35.21
CA GLY A 41 -25.73 2.05 -34.70
C GLY A 41 -26.38 0.69 -34.43
N THR A 42 -25.69 -0.42 -34.65
CA THR A 42 -26.19 -1.78 -34.35
C THR A 42 -25.58 -2.35 -33.08
N GLU A 43 -26.28 -3.27 -32.42
CA GLU A 43 -25.71 -4.05 -31.33
C GLU A 43 -24.51 -4.86 -31.83
N GLY A 44 -23.33 -4.66 -31.22
CA GLY A 44 -22.07 -5.23 -31.68
C GLY A 44 -21.21 -4.29 -32.54
N SER A 45 -21.60 -3.02 -32.71
CA SER A 45 -20.75 -2.00 -33.35
C SER A 45 -19.56 -1.57 -32.48
N SER A 46 -19.49 -2.00 -31.22
CA SER A 46 -18.36 -1.76 -30.34
C SER A 46 -17.96 -3.01 -29.57
N ALA A 47 -16.67 -3.13 -29.26
CA ALA A 47 -16.13 -4.26 -28.51
C ALA A 47 -14.98 -3.81 -27.59
N LYS A 48 -14.89 -4.41 -26.40
CA LYS A 48 -13.78 -4.17 -25.47
C LYS A 48 -12.74 -5.28 -25.61
N VAL A 49 -11.48 -4.90 -25.81
CA VAL A 49 -10.34 -5.81 -25.87
C VAL A 49 -9.42 -5.57 -24.68
N ARG A 50 -9.09 -6.64 -23.97
CA ARG A 50 -8.18 -6.61 -22.82
C ARG A 50 -6.81 -7.16 -23.19
N PHE A 51 -5.77 -6.43 -22.81
CA PHE A 51 -4.37 -6.81 -22.95
C PHE A 51 -3.73 -6.96 -21.57
N TYR A 52 -2.90 -7.98 -21.41
CA TYR A 52 -2.16 -8.28 -20.20
C TYR A 52 -0.67 -8.24 -20.50
N ARG A 53 0.09 -7.45 -19.73
CA ARG A 53 1.55 -7.39 -19.81
C ARG A 53 2.12 -7.31 -18.41
N ARG A 54 3.15 -8.11 -18.14
CA ARG A 54 3.98 -8.00 -16.94
C ARG A 54 5.21 -7.17 -17.27
N PHE A 55 5.49 -6.17 -16.45
CA PHE A 55 6.72 -5.38 -16.52
C PHE A 55 7.69 -5.90 -15.47
N SER A 56 8.93 -6.14 -15.86
CA SER A 56 10.00 -6.64 -14.98
C SER A 56 10.91 -5.53 -14.46
N LYS A 57 10.83 -4.33 -15.04
CA LYS A 57 11.65 -3.18 -14.66
C LYS A 57 10.75 -1.97 -14.35
N PRO A 58 11.06 -1.19 -13.31
CA PRO A 58 10.44 0.10 -13.11
C PRO A 58 10.87 1.10 -14.18
N GLY A 59 10.09 2.16 -14.35
CA GLY A 59 10.36 3.23 -15.30
C GLY A 59 9.12 3.73 -16.02
N VAL A 60 9.31 4.76 -16.84
CA VAL A 60 8.29 5.24 -17.77
C VAL A 60 8.17 4.23 -18.91
N VAL A 61 6.96 3.78 -19.18
CA VAL A 61 6.63 2.93 -20.31
C VAL A 61 5.76 3.74 -21.25
N LEU A 62 6.27 3.92 -22.47
CA LEU A 62 5.49 4.38 -23.61
C LEU A 62 4.93 3.17 -24.35
N GLY A 63 3.68 3.25 -24.75
CA GLY A 63 3.03 2.20 -25.51
C GLY A 63 1.93 2.72 -26.42
N GLN A 64 1.44 1.83 -27.25
CA GLN A 64 0.33 2.09 -28.13
C GLN A 64 -0.55 0.85 -28.29
N VAL A 65 -1.86 1.08 -28.36
CA VAL A 65 -2.79 0.11 -28.93
C VAL A 65 -2.95 0.48 -30.40
N ALA A 66 -2.71 -0.47 -31.29
CA ALA A 66 -2.76 -0.22 -32.73
C ALA A 66 -3.64 -1.26 -33.42
N LEU A 67 -4.44 -0.80 -34.39
CA LEU A 67 -5.11 -1.63 -35.37
C LEU A 67 -4.10 -2.02 -36.44
N ASP A 68 -4.12 -3.31 -36.76
CA ASP A 68 -3.45 -3.93 -37.87
C ASP A 68 -4.53 -4.26 -38.90
N ILE A 69 -4.88 -3.24 -39.65
CA ILE A 69 -5.81 -3.37 -40.77
C ILE A 69 -4.95 -3.79 -41.97
N PRO A 70 -5.14 -5.00 -42.52
CA PRO A 70 -4.44 -5.39 -43.74
C PRO A 70 -4.69 -4.32 -44.80
N ALA A 71 -3.63 -3.82 -45.43
CA ALA A 71 -3.79 -3.03 -46.65
C ALA A 71 -4.65 -3.86 -47.60
N ALA A 72 -5.74 -3.28 -48.11
CA ALA A 72 -6.66 -3.99 -48.98
C ALA A 72 -5.86 -4.63 -50.13
N SER A 73 -5.74 -5.95 -50.11
CA SER A 73 -5.18 -6.71 -51.22
C SER A 73 -6.13 -6.54 -52.40
N ALA A 74 -5.64 -5.79 -53.39
CA ALA A 74 -6.16 -5.50 -54.72
C ALA A 74 -7.48 -6.17 -55.15
N GLY A 75 -8.44 -5.33 -55.57
CA GLY A 75 -9.42 -5.69 -56.62
C GLY A 75 -10.90 -5.64 -56.21
N GLY A 76 -11.55 -4.48 -56.38
CA GLY A 76 -13.01 -4.33 -56.32
C GLY A 76 -13.47 -3.15 -55.46
N ALA A 77 -14.68 -2.63 -55.70
CA ALA A 77 -15.26 -1.42 -55.10
C ALA A 77 -15.38 -1.40 -53.55
N LEU A 78 -14.84 -2.41 -52.87
CA LEU A 78 -14.58 -2.48 -51.42
C LEU A 78 -13.17 -1.96 -51.03
N ALA A 79 -12.35 -1.54 -52.00
CA ALA A 79 -10.99 -1.04 -51.81
C ALA A 79 -10.90 0.43 -51.32
N LYS A 80 -11.90 0.93 -50.58
CA LYS A 80 -11.65 2.08 -49.71
C LYS A 80 -10.95 1.55 -48.47
N GLY A 81 -9.62 1.68 -48.50
CA GLY A 81 -8.80 1.60 -47.30
C GLY A 81 -9.38 2.47 -46.19
N ASP A 82 -8.93 2.26 -44.96
CA ASP A 82 -9.39 3.10 -43.86
C ASP A 82 -9.09 4.58 -44.15
N ASP A 83 -10.14 5.39 -44.22
CA ASP A 83 -10.12 6.80 -44.64
C ASP A 83 -9.40 7.69 -43.58
N LEU A 84 -9.13 7.17 -42.38
CA LEU A 84 -8.46 7.91 -41.31
C LEU A 84 -7.41 7.08 -40.54
N LEU A 85 -6.27 6.80 -41.19
CA LEU A 85 -5.16 6.05 -40.59
C LEU A 85 -4.65 6.56 -39.22
N LEU A 86 -4.92 7.83 -38.87
CA LEU A 86 -4.52 8.43 -37.60
C LEU A 86 -5.29 7.89 -36.38
N ASP A 87 -6.51 7.38 -36.55
CA ASP A 87 -7.31 6.87 -35.43
C ASP A 87 -6.99 5.40 -35.07
N ASN A 88 -6.27 4.71 -35.96
CA ASN A 88 -5.81 3.34 -35.78
C ASN A 88 -4.80 3.15 -34.65
N VAL A 89 -4.22 4.24 -34.12
CA VAL A 89 -3.20 4.16 -33.08
C VAL A 89 -3.56 5.06 -31.90
N ARG A 90 -3.66 4.46 -30.71
CA ARG A 90 -3.80 5.20 -29.44
C ARG A 90 -2.57 5.00 -28.59
N ARG A 91 -1.83 6.09 -28.39
CA ARG A 91 -0.61 6.12 -27.56
C ARG A 91 -0.95 6.39 -26.10
N PHE A 92 -0.14 5.85 -25.21
CA PHE A 92 -0.24 6.07 -23.76
C PHE A 92 1.16 6.10 -23.13
N SER A 93 1.26 6.74 -21.97
CA SER A 93 2.42 6.69 -21.09
C SER A 93 1.98 6.24 -19.70
N MET A 94 2.77 5.38 -19.06
CA MET A 94 2.53 4.99 -17.66
C MET A 94 3.85 4.86 -16.90
N VAL A 95 3.80 5.07 -15.59
CA VAL A 95 4.96 4.89 -14.71
C VAL A 95 4.81 3.54 -14.00
N ILE A 96 5.71 2.61 -14.30
CA ILE A 96 5.86 1.37 -13.54
C ILE A 96 6.77 1.69 -12.36
N SER A 97 6.21 1.67 -11.16
CA SER A 97 7.01 1.88 -9.95
C SER A 97 7.76 0.62 -9.56
N ASP A 98 8.89 0.79 -8.87
CA ASP A 98 9.54 -0.32 -8.18
C ASP A 98 8.67 -0.81 -7.01
N ARG A 99 9.00 -1.99 -6.48
CA ARG A 99 8.36 -2.53 -5.28
C ARG A 99 8.61 -1.60 -4.09
N VAL A 100 7.60 -1.44 -3.25
CA VAL A 100 7.71 -0.71 -1.99
C VAL A 100 8.55 -1.53 -1.03
N LYS A 101 9.72 -1.02 -0.69
CA LYS A 101 10.58 -1.61 0.34
C LYS A 101 10.07 -1.24 1.73
N SER A 102 9.99 -2.23 2.61
CA SER A 102 9.60 -2.08 4.01
C SER A 102 10.58 -2.80 4.94
N LEU A 103 10.68 -2.32 6.18
CA LEU A 103 11.47 -2.93 7.24
C LEU A 103 10.58 -3.27 8.42
N ILE A 104 10.68 -4.49 8.94
CA ILE A 104 10.08 -4.91 10.20
C ILE A 104 11.20 -5.01 11.23
N ALA A 105 11.07 -4.24 12.30
CA ALA A 105 12.01 -4.18 13.40
C ALA A 105 11.34 -4.67 14.68
N ALA A 106 11.83 -5.76 15.26
CA ALA A 106 11.21 -6.37 16.43
C ALA A 106 12.24 -6.74 17.51
N ALA A 107 11.76 -6.91 18.75
CA ALA A 107 12.58 -7.41 19.85
C ALA A 107 12.88 -8.92 19.70
N ASP A 108 11.87 -9.70 19.31
CA ASP A 108 11.99 -11.16 19.15
C ASP A 108 11.78 -11.55 17.68
N GLU A 109 12.78 -12.19 17.09
CA GLU A 109 12.66 -12.78 15.75
C GLU A 109 12.17 -14.24 15.86
N GLY A 110 11.29 -14.63 14.94
CA GLY A 110 10.96 -16.05 14.73
C GLY A 110 9.95 -16.69 15.71
N GLN A 111 9.38 -15.95 16.67
CA GLN A 111 8.28 -16.49 17.48
C GLN A 111 7.07 -16.80 16.60
N ILE A 112 6.53 -18.03 16.73
CA ILE A 112 5.29 -18.44 16.06
C ILE A 112 4.16 -17.53 16.52
N MET A 113 3.45 -16.92 15.57
CA MET A 113 2.44 -15.86 15.82
C MET A 113 2.96 -14.64 16.61
N GLY A 114 4.27 -14.44 16.67
CA GLY A 114 4.87 -13.22 17.21
C GLY A 114 4.59 -12.00 16.32
N PRO A 115 4.78 -10.76 16.85
CA PRO A 115 4.46 -9.53 16.13
C PRO A 115 5.14 -9.42 14.75
N ALA A 116 6.45 -9.73 14.67
CA ALA A 116 7.19 -9.69 13.42
C ALA A 116 6.70 -10.73 12.41
N THR A 117 6.40 -11.94 12.87
CA THR A 117 5.89 -13.04 12.04
C THR A 117 4.53 -12.69 11.43
N MET A 118 3.60 -12.18 12.24
CA MET A 118 2.27 -11.76 11.77
C MET A 118 2.36 -10.62 10.74
N LEU A 119 3.21 -9.63 10.99
CA LEU A 119 3.44 -8.54 10.04
C LEU A 119 4.13 -9.01 8.77
N GLY A 120 5.12 -9.90 8.87
CA GLY A 120 5.80 -10.49 7.72
C GLY A 120 4.82 -11.20 6.79
N ILE A 121 3.93 -12.02 7.35
CA ILE A 121 2.86 -12.69 6.58
C ILE A 121 1.92 -11.68 5.93
N ALA A 122 1.55 -10.61 6.63
CA ALA A 122 0.61 -9.62 6.11
C ALA A 122 1.22 -8.69 5.04
N ILE A 123 2.48 -8.28 5.22
CA ILE A 123 3.17 -7.29 4.39
C ILE A 123 3.85 -7.94 3.19
N ASP A 124 4.44 -9.12 3.36
CA ASP A 124 5.13 -9.88 2.32
C ASP A 124 4.86 -11.39 2.47
N PRO A 125 3.63 -11.85 2.14
CA PRO A 125 3.21 -13.25 2.30
C PRO A 125 4.04 -14.24 1.46
N TYR A 126 4.87 -13.76 0.54
CA TYR A 126 5.70 -14.57 -0.34
C TYR A 126 7.19 -14.48 -0.01
N ALA A 127 7.57 -13.77 1.05
CA ALA A 127 8.97 -13.55 1.44
C ALA A 127 9.84 -13.13 0.25
N GLY A 128 9.35 -12.21 -0.58
CA GLY A 128 10.07 -11.70 -1.75
C GLY A 128 10.05 -12.60 -3.00
N GLY A 129 9.40 -13.77 -2.96
CA GLY A 129 9.33 -14.74 -4.06
C GLY A 129 8.74 -14.20 -5.38
N SER A 130 8.88 -15.00 -6.45
CA SER A 130 8.66 -14.61 -7.87
C SER A 130 7.22 -14.24 -8.31
N ARG A 131 6.28 -14.07 -7.37
CA ARG A 131 4.92 -13.60 -7.67
C ARG A 131 4.87 -12.07 -7.75
N PRO A 132 3.92 -11.48 -8.50
CA PRO A 132 3.78 -10.03 -8.61
C PRO A 132 3.19 -9.44 -7.31
N TRP A 133 4.00 -9.39 -6.25
CA TRP A 133 3.71 -8.63 -5.04
C TRP A 133 4.36 -7.25 -5.13
N SER A 134 3.67 -6.22 -4.63
CA SER A 134 4.10 -4.82 -4.76
C SER A 134 5.00 -4.35 -3.61
N ILE A 135 5.18 -5.18 -2.58
CA ILE A 135 5.97 -4.88 -1.40
C ILE A 135 7.12 -5.89 -1.32
N ILE A 136 8.28 -5.48 -0.82
CA ILE A 136 9.29 -6.40 -0.29
C ILE A 136 9.54 -5.99 1.15
N SER A 137 9.57 -6.95 2.06
CA SER A 137 9.91 -6.69 3.46
C SER A 137 11.21 -7.38 3.85
N LYS A 138 12.01 -6.69 4.67
CA LYS A 138 13.11 -7.28 5.42
C LYS A 138 12.76 -7.24 6.90
N THR A 139 13.16 -8.25 7.66
CA THR A 139 13.07 -8.24 9.13
C THR A 139 14.47 -8.08 9.71
N LEU A 140 14.60 -7.28 10.76
CA LEU A 140 15.84 -7.11 11.54
C LEU A 140 15.52 -7.01 13.04
N PRO A 141 16.48 -7.36 13.92
CA PRO A 141 16.36 -7.03 15.33
C PRO A 141 16.35 -5.51 15.49
N ALA A 142 15.48 -5.00 16.36
CA ALA A 142 15.33 -3.55 16.55
C ALA A 142 16.63 -2.86 17.01
N THR A 143 17.50 -3.60 17.70
CA THR A 143 18.84 -3.12 18.13
C THR A 143 19.83 -2.96 16.98
N GLN A 144 19.61 -3.66 15.86
CA GLN A 144 20.48 -3.61 14.68
C GLN A 144 20.03 -2.61 13.62
N VAL A 145 18.86 -1.97 13.80
CA VAL A 145 18.35 -0.99 12.84
C VAL A 145 19.24 0.25 12.84
N THR A 146 19.84 0.53 11.69
CA THR A 146 20.68 1.70 11.45
C THR A 146 19.95 2.77 10.64
N GLU A 147 20.52 3.97 10.56
CA GLU A 147 20.01 5.01 9.66
C GLU A 147 20.11 4.60 8.18
N ALA A 148 21.15 3.86 7.80
CA ALA A 148 21.32 3.38 6.43
C ALA A 148 20.20 2.41 6.03
N ASP A 149 19.77 1.53 6.94
CA ASP A 149 18.61 0.65 6.71
C ASP A 149 17.32 1.47 6.47
N LEU A 150 17.11 2.51 7.27
CA LEU A 150 15.94 3.39 7.13
C LEU A 150 15.94 4.16 5.81
N GLN A 151 17.10 4.60 5.32
CA GLN A 151 17.22 5.30 4.04
C GLN A 151 16.90 4.42 2.82
N GLN A 152 16.96 3.09 2.96
CA GLN A 152 16.70 2.15 1.87
C GLN A 152 15.24 1.68 1.78
N VAL A 153 14.38 2.09 2.72
CA VAL A 153 12.98 1.67 2.78
C VAL A 153 12.02 2.85 2.69
N HIS A 154 10.74 2.56 2.42
CA HIS A 154 9.68 3.57 2.39
C HIS A 154 8.84 3.53 3.67
N ALA A 155 8.77 2.38 4.33
CA ALA A 155 8.05 2.18 5.58
C ALA A 155 8.85 1.31 6.55
N VAL A 156 8.75 1.60 7.85
CA VAL A 156 9.32 0.78 8.92
C VAL A 156 8.27 0.49 9.99
N PHE A 157 8.23 -0.74 10.47
CA PHE A 157 7.33 -1.24 11.51
C PHE A 157 8.14 -1.63 12.74
N PHE A 158 8.00 -0.88 13.83
CA PHE A 158 8.59 -1.22 15.12
C PHE A 158 7.58 -1.96 15.98
N CYS A 159 7.91 -3.19 16.37
CA CYS A 159 6.97 -4.11 16.98
C CYS A 159 7.48 -4.57 18.34
N ASN A 160 6.78 -4.19 19.41
CA ASN A 160 7.18 -4.52 20.79
C ASN A 160 8.66 -4.19 21.08
N VAL A 161 9.15 -3.06 20.57
CA VAL A 161 10.53 -2.63 20.81
C VAL A 161 10.61 -2.01 22.20
N ALA A 162 11.49 -2.54 23.05
CA ALA A 162 11.55 -2.11 24.44
C ALA A 162 11.96 -0.64 24.60
N SER A 163 13.00 -0.24 23.87
CA SER A 163 13.57 1.11 23.95
C SER A 163 14.36 1.45 22.69
N PHE A 164 14.46 2.74 22.40
CA PHE A 164 15.31 3.30 21.37
C PHE A 164 16.47 4.07 21.99
N THR A 165 17.60 4.06 21.30
CA THR A 165 18.69 4.99 21.61
C THR A 165 18.38 6.37 21.04
N ALA A 166 19.02 7.42 21.57
CA ALA A 166 18.92 8.77 21.00
C ALA A 166 19.35 8.83 19.52
N ALA A 167 20.32 8.01 19.11
CA ALA A 167 20.75 7.91 17.72
C ALA A 167 19.65 7.35 16.82
N GLN A 168 19.01 6.24 17.23
CA GLN A 168 17.87 5.66 16.50
C GLN A 168 16.69 6.61 16.44
N ALA A 169 16.35 7.27 17.55
CA ALA A 169 15.24 8.22 17.57
C ALA A 169 15.44 9.38 16.58
N ARG A 170 16.67 9.94 16.51
CA ARG A 170 17.03 10.97 15.53
C ARG A 170 16.99 10.45 14.09
N ALA A 171 17.42 9.21 13.85
CA ALA A 171 17.35 8.60 12.52
C ALA A 171 15.89 8.39 12.08
N ILE A 172 15.02 7.92 12.98
CA ILE A 172 13.58 7.75 12.74
C ILE A 172 12.90 9.11 12.49
N GLU A 173 13.26 10.14 13.26
CA GLU A 173 12.78 11.52 13.05
C GLU A 173 13.13 12.02 11.64
N ARG A 174 14.39 11.89 11.21
CA ARG A 174 14.85 12.29 9.88
C ARG A 174 14.16 11.50 8.77
N PHE A 175 14.12 10.18 8.92
CA PHE A 175 13.43 9.28 7.99
C PHE A 175 11.98 9.69 7.78
N THR A 176 11.24 9.90 8.87
CA THR A 176 9.83 10.32 8.80
C THR A 176 9.70 11.69 8.16
N ARG A 177 10.50 12.68 8.60
CA ARG A 177 10.45 14.04 8.05
C ARG A 177 10.66 14.05 6.53
N ASN A 178 11.51 13.15 6.02
CA ASN A 178 11.86 13.05 4.61
C ASN A 178 10.86 12.24 3.76
N GLY A 179 9.76 11.74 4.34
CA GLY A 179 8.71 11.04 3.60
C GLY A 179 8.44 9.61 4.07
N GLY A 180 9.27 9.07 4.96
CA GLY A 180 9.09 7.73 5.49
C GLY A 180 7.80 7.56 6.29
N THR A 181 7.20 6.37 6.21
CA THR A 181 6.13 5.96 7.14
C THR A 181 6.71 5.15 8.27
N VAL A 182 6.50 5.58 9.51
CA VAL A 182 6.88 4.83 10.71
C VAL A 182 5.62 4.32 11.40
N VAL A 183 5.58 3.03 11.69
CA VAL A 183 4.47 2.39 12.39
C VAL A 183 4.99 1.77 13.67
N PHE A 184 4.41 2.14 14.81
CA PHE A 184 4.70 1.55 16.11
C PHE A 184 3.53 0.64 16.51
N PHE A 185 3.78 -0.65 16.64
CA PHE A 185 2.93 -1.57 17.38
C PHE A 185 3.55 -1.77 18.75
N LEU A 186 2.84 -1.35 19.80
CA LEU A 186 3.32 -1.48 21.16
C LEU A 186 3.25 -2.93 21.64
N GLY A 187 3.69 -3.18 22.87
CA GLY A 187 3.64 -4.51 23.46
C GLY A 187 4.23 -4.55 24.86
N PRO A 188 4.32 -5.75 25.46
CA PRO A 188 4.71 -5.94 26.85
C PRO A 188 6.09 -5.37 27.22
N ASP A 189 7.03 -5.27 26.29
CA ASP A 189 8.41 -4.88 26.60
C ASP A 189 8.64 -3.37 26.49
N VAL A 190 7.65 -2.63 25.95
CA VAL A 190 7.74 -1.18 25.71
C VAL A 190 7.96 -0.41 27.01
N LYS A 191 9.06 0.35 27.06
CA LYS A 191 9.37 1.30 28.13
C LYS A 191 8.81 2.67 27.79
N ILE A 192 7.67 3.01 28.41
CA ILE A 192 6.91 4.24 28.20
C ILE A 192 7.78 5.50 28.32
N ASP A 193 8.63 5.56 29.35
CA ASP A 193 9.47 6.73 29.60
C ASP A 193 10.48 6.95 28.49
N ASN A 194 11.07 5.88 27.94
CA ASN A 194 12.01 5.98 26.83
C ASN A 194 11.34 6.55 25.56
N TYR A 195 10.14 6.06 25.21
CA TYR A 195 9.38 6.57 24.07
C TYR A 195 8.97 8.03 24.26
N ASN A 196 8.42 8.36 25.42
CA ASN A 196 7.99 9.72 25.73
C ASN A 196 9.18 10.69 25.78
N GLN A 197 10.33 10.27 26.31
CA GLN A 197 11.54 11.07 26.32
C GLN A 197 12.05 11.32 24.89
N HIS A 198 12.42 10.27 24.16
CA HIS A 198 13.07 10.43 22.87
C HIS A 198 12.14 10.99 21.80
N PHE A 199 10.89 10.54 21.72
CA PHE A 199 9.99 10.93 20.62
C PHE A 199 9.06 12.10 20.93
N LEU A 200 8.91 12.53 22.18
CA LEU A 200 8.08 13.70 22.52
C LEU A 200 8.84 14.83 23.19
N GLN A 201 9.87 14.55 24.00
CA GLN A 201 10.62 15.58 24.69
C GLN A 201 11.86 16.03 23.90
N GLU A 202 12.63 15.10 23.34
CA GLU A 202 13.85 15.40 22.60
C GLU A 202 13.56 15.85 21.15
N VAL A 203 12.59 15.22 20.48
CA VAL A 203 12.08 15.71 19.18
C VAL A 203 11.24 16.97 19.40
N LYS A 204 11.85 18.15 19.24
CA LYS A 204 11.16 19.44 19.39
C LYS A 204 10.28 19.81 18.19
N ALA A 205 10.63 19.31 17.00
CA ALA A 205 9.89 19.60 15.78
C ALA A 205 8.43 19.15 15.91
N GLU A 206 7.51 20.00 15.44
CA GLU A 206 6.07 19.72 15.40
C GLU A 206 5.44 19.29 16.74
N GLY A 207 6.09 19.56 17.88
CA GLY A 207 5.62 19.18 19.20
C GLY A 207 5.80 17.69 19.54
N GLY A 208 6.76 17.01 18.88
CA GLY A 208 7.05 15.59 19.07
C GLY A 208 6.65 14.74 17.86
N LEU A 209 7.28 13.59 17.72
CA LEU A 209 7.06 12.62 16.65
C LEU A 209 5.78 11.79 16.86
N LEU A 210 5.47 11.36 18.09
CA LEU A 210 4.33 10.46 18.33
C LEU A 210 2.97 11.17 18.19
N PRO A 211 1.89 10.45 17.78
CA PRO A 211 0.52 10.96 17.74
C PRO A 211 -0.07 11.33 19.11
N ALA A 212 0.41 10.69 20.17
CA ALA A 212 -0.07 10.83 21.54
C ALA A 212 1.05 10.51 22.54
N ARG A 213 0.87 10.92 23.79
CA ARG A 213 1.74 10.54 24.91
C ARG A 213 1.33 9.17 25.43
N LEU A 214 2.29 8.28 25.60
CA LEU A 214 2.06 6.96 26.16
C LEU A 214 1.83 7.04 27.68
N GLN A 215 0.85 6.30 28.16
CA GLN A 215 0.55 6.06 29.57
C GLN A 215 0.55 4.55 29.87
N PRO A 216 0.57 4.14 31.15
CA PRO A 216 0.58 2.72 31.51
C PRO A 216 -0.47 1.88 30.79
N ALA A 217 -0.10 0.63 30.49
CA ALA A 217 -1.02 -0.33 29.93
C ALA A 217 -2.09 -0.75 30.94
N VAL A 218 -3.31 -0.92 30.46
CA VAL A 218 -4.49 -1.32 31.23
C VAL A 218 -5.12 -2.59 30.64
N GLY A 219 -5.90 -3.29 31.47
CA GLY A 219 -6.50 -4.57 31.14
C GLY A 219 -5.53 -5.74 31.30
N ASP A 220 -6.03 -6.96 31.29
CA ASP A 220 -5.25 -8.19 31.52
C ASP A 220 -5.18 -9.05 30.27
N VAL A 221 -4.53 -10.21 30.34
CA VAL A 221 -4.45 -11.16 29.23
C VAL A 221 -4.84 -12.54 29.73
N GLY A 222 -5.73 -13.21 29.01
CA GLY A 222 -6.09 -14.59 29.30
C GLY A 222 -7.50 -14.95 28.85
N PRO A 223 -7.89 -16.23 28.94
CA PRO A 223 -9.19 -16.71 28.45
C PRO A 223 -10.40 -16.05 29.12
N GLN A 224 -10.25 -15.65 30.39
CA GLN A 224 -11.31 -15.00 31.19
C GLN A 224 -11.09 -13.49 31.34
N ALA A 225 -10.03 -12.93 30.73
CA ALA A 225 -9.77 -11.52 30.83
C ALA A 225 -10.83 -10.73 30.02
N PRO A 226 -11.40 -9.65 30.59
CA PRO A 226 -12.36 -8.83 29.88
C PRO A 226 -11.70 -8.23 28.63
N ALA A 227 -12.49 -8.08 27.56
CA ALA A 227 -12.03 -7.49 26.32
C ALA A 227 -12.93 -6.31 25.95
N LEU A 228 -12.31 -5.23 25.50
CA LEU A 228 -13.00 -4.09 24.93
C LEU A 228 -13.14 -4.26 23.43
N ARG A 229 -14.28 -3.88 22.88
CA ARG A 229 -14.50 -3.87 21.43
C ARG A 229 -14.06 -2.54 20.81
N VAL A 230 -13.64 -2.58 19.55
CA VAL A 230 -13.55 -1.38 18.72
C VAL A 230 -14.95 -0.92 18.34
N ASP A 231 -15.31 0.31 18.70
CA ASP A 231 -16.64 0.91 18.44
C ASP A 231 -16.62 1.89 17.26
N LEU A 232 -15.44 2.38 16.89
CA LEU A 232 -15.25 3.30 15.78
C LEU A 232 -14.01 2.96 14.98
N VAL A 233 -14.20 2.94 13.66
CA VAL A 233 -13.13 2.94 12.66
C VAL A 233 -13.34 4.10 11.70
N ASP A 234 -12.29 4.87 11.47
CA ASP A 234 -12.28 6.01 10.56
C ASP A 234 -12.13 5.55 9.10
N ILE A 235 -13.27 5.22 8.49
CA ILE A 235 -13.36 4.74 7.10
C ILE A 235 -13.20 5.86 6.05
N GLU A 236 -13.00 7.10 6.46
CA GLU A 236 -12.62 8.17 5.52
C GLU A 236 -11.09 8.21 5.32
N HIS A 237 -10.33 7.70 6.29
CA HIS A 237 -8.89 7.68 6.19
C HIS A 237 -8.43 6.65 5.16
N ARG A 238 -7.45 7.02 4.31
CA ARG A 238 -6.97 6.19 3.19
C ARG A 238 -6.44 4.80 3.59
N TYR A 239 -6.03 4.62 4.84
CA TYR A 239 -5.65 3.31 5.36
C TYR A 239 -6.83 2.34 5.50
N LEU A 240 -8.05 2.83 5.62
CA LEU A 240 -9.23 2.06 6.01
C LEU A 240 -10.42 2.21 5.04
N SER A 241 -10.41 3.23 4.18
CA SER A 241 -11.52 3.55 3.27
C SER A 241 -11.81 2.48 2.22
N GLY A 242 -13.04 1.96 2.17
CA GLY A 242 -13.46 0.97 1.17
C GLY A 242 -12.70 -0.36 1.26
N LEU A 243 -12.38 -0.80 2.47
CA LEU A 243 -11.87 -2.15 2.74
C LEU A 243 -13.00 -3.18 2.84
N PHE A 244 -14.12 -2.78 3.44
CA PHE A 244 -15.33 -3.59 3.52
C PHE A 244 -16.53 -2.76 3.04
N GLU A 245 -17.52 -3.44 2.48
CA GLU A 245 -18.79 -2.83 2.09
C GLU A 245 -19.63 -2.52 3.34
N ASN A 246 -19.65 -3.45 4.31
CA ASN A 246 -20.42 -3.31 5.53
C ASN A 246 -19.58 -2.69 6.65
N ARG A 247 -20.15 -1.70 7.34
CA ARG A 247 -19.48 -1.03 8.47
C ARG A 247 -19.18 -1.96 9.64
N GLN A 248 -20.01 -2.99 9.86
CA GLN A 248 -19.85 -3.94 10.97
C GLN A 248 -18.59 -4.80 10.85
N ASP A 249 -18.12 -5.08 9.64
CA ASP A 249 -16.92 -5.90 9.39
C ASP A 249 -15.65 -5.23 9.95
N TYR A 250 -15.66 -3.90 10.07
CA TYR A 250 -14.58 -3.12 10.69
C TYR A 250 -14.55 -3.22 12.22
N LEU A 251 -15.67 -3.56 12.87
CA LEU A 251 -15.86 -3.51 14.33
C LEU A 251 -15.65 -4.88 15.00
N THR A 252 -14.93 -5.78 14.33
CA THR A 252 -14.66 -7.17 14.77
C THR A 252 -13.48 -7.27 15.74
N VAL A 253 -12.72 -6.18 15.90
CA VAL A 253 -11.53 -6.14 16.75
C VAL A 253 -11.92 -6.05 18.21
N ILE A 254 -11.33 -6.93 19.03
CA ILE A 254 -11.38 -6.91 20.48
C ILE A 254 -9.98 -6.81 21.07
N VAL A 255 -9.87 -6.17 22.22
CA VAL A 255 -8.59 -5.84 22.87
C VAL A 255 -8.73 -6.09 24.38
N GLN A 256 -7.91 -7.01 24.91
CA GLN A 256 -7.86 -7.28 26.34
C GLN A 256 -6.88 -6.35 27.07
N ARG A 257 -5.77 -5.99 26.39
CA ARG A 257 -4.73 -5.11 26.95
C ARG A 257 -4.20 -4.10 25.94
N TYR A 258 -3.97 -2.87 26.39
CA TYR A 258 -3.44 -1.78 25.56
C TYR A 258 -2.85 -0.66 26.42
N PHE A 259 -1.98 0.17 25.83
CA PHE A 259 -1.46 1.39 26.46
C PHE A 259 -2.48 2.53 26.36
N ARG A 260 -2.77 3.21 27.48
CA ARG A 260 -3.58 4.43 27.38
C ARG A 260 -2.80 5.53 26.66
N LEU A 261 -3.51 6.34 25.88
CA LEU A 261 -2.92 7.40 25.08
C LEU A 261 -3.46 8.76 25.53
N LYS A 262 -2.58 9.60 26.06
CA LYS A 262 -2.94 10.96 26.45
C LYS A 262 -2.79 11.91 25.27
N ARG A 263 -3.85 12.69 25.04
CA ARG A 263 -3.90 13.71 23.98
C ARG A 263 -2.76 14.74 24.15
N LEU A 264 -2.09 15.06 23.05
CA LEU A 264 -1.11 16.14 22.95
C LEU A 264 -1.77 17.44 22.47
N PRO A 265 -1.14 18.61 22.65
CA PRO A 265 -1.66 19.89 22.12
C PRO A 265 -1.89 19.87 20.61
N ARG A 266 -1.01 19.18 19.87
CA ARG A 266 -1.21 18.83 18.46
C ARG A 266 -1.47 17.32 18.36
N PRO A 267 -2.72 16.87 18.51
CA PRO A 267 -3.04 15.45 18.53
C PRO A 267 -2.96 14.86 17.12
N GLY A 268 -2.62 13.58 17.03
CA GLY A 268 -2.89 12.80 15.83
C GLY A 268 -4.39 12.57 15.61
N ARG A 269 -4.73 12.08 14.41
CA ARG A 269 -6.06 11.60 14.02
C ARG A 269 -6.25 10.18 14.55
N THR A 270 -7.33 9.95 15.31
CA THR A 270 -7.72 8.61 15.77
C THR A 270 -8.34 7.83 14.60
N LEU A 271 -7.75 6.68 14.29
CA LEU A 271 -8.20 5.76 13.24
C LEU A 271 -9.08 4.64 13.77
N MET A 272 -8.81 4.19 15.00
CA MET A 272 -9.64 3.21 15.71
C MET A 272 -9.79 3.62 17.16
N ARG A 273 -10.98 3.42 17.72
CA ARG A 273 -11.30 3.72 19.11
C ARG A 273 -12.00 2.53 19.75
N LEU A 274 -11.77 2.34 21.04
CA LEU A 274 -12.44 1.34 21.87
C LEU A 274 -13.76 1.90 22.40
N GLU A 275 -14.69 1.02 22.76
CA GLU A 275 -16.01 1.37 23.30
C GLU A 275 -15.98 2.21 24.58
N ASN A 276 -14.86 2.22 25.31
CA ASN A 276 -14.65 3.08 26.48
C ASN A 276 -14.13 4.50 26.11
N GLY A 277 -13.99 4.80 24.82
CA GLY A 277 -13.53 6.08 24.31
C GLY A 277 -12.01 6.20 24.11
N ASP A 278 -11.21 5.26 24.60
CA ASP A 278 -9.75 5.31 24.45
C ASP A 278 -9.35 5.03 22.98
N PRO A 279 -8.41 5.80 22.40
CA PRO A 279 -7.93 5.57 21.04
C PRO A 279 -6.99 4.36 20.99
N LEU A 280 -7.22 3.46 20.03
CA LEU A 280 -6.42 2.24 19.83
C LEU A 280 -5.37 2.41 18.73
N LEU A 281 -5.74 3.07 17.63
CA LEU A 281 -4.87 3.32 16.49
C LEU A 281 -4.93 4.80 16.16
N MET A 282 -3.78 5.46 16.11
CA MET A 282 -3.67 6.88 15.78
C MET A 282 -2.65 7.09 14.68
N THR A 283 -2.85 8.14 13.89
CA THR A 283 -1.90 8.58 12.85
C THR A 283 -1.65 10.07 12.94
N ARG A 284 -0.46 10.52 12.55
CA ARG A 284 -0.20 11.93 12.27
C ARG A 284 0.75 12.09 11.10
N ILE A 285 0.70 13.27 10.49
CA ILE A 285 1.72 13.72 9.56
C ILE A 285 2.88 14.29 10.38
N PHE A 286 4.10 14.06 9.90
CA PHE A 286 5.33 14.64 10.45
C PHE A 286 6.30 14.88 9.29
N GLY A 287 6.64 16.15 9.02
CA GLY A 287 7.28 16.56 7.78
C GLY A 287 6.51 16.07 6.55
N LYS A 288 7.21 15.35 5.66
CA LYS A 288 6.61 14.75 4.46
C LYS A 288 6.07 13.34 4.70
N GLY A 289 6.38 12.73 5.84
CA GLY A 289 6.04 11.34 6.17
C GLY A 289 4.84 11.20 7.09
N ARG A 290 4.71 10.02 7.66
CA ARG A 290 3.59 9.67 8.56
C ARG A 290 4.08 8.84 9.73
N VAL A 291 3.47 9.06 10.89
CA VAL A 291 3.67 8.25 12.09
C VAL A 291 2.35 7.62 12.47
N VAL A 292 2.33 6.30 12.57
CA VAL A 292 1.19 5.51 13.04
C VAL A 292 1.56 4.86 14.36
N LEU A 293 0.65 4.91 15.33
CA LEU A 293 0.81 4.32 16.65
C LEU A 293 -0.40 3.43 16.94
N CYS A 294 -0.15 2.13 17.14
CA CYS A 294 -1.13 1.16 17.62
C CYS A 294 -0.82 0.85 19.08
N ALA A 295 -1.78 1.14 19.96
CA ALA A 295 -1.66 1.02 21.41
C ALA A 295 -1.63 -0.43 21.94
N THR A 296 -1.71 -1.42 21.04
CA THR A 296 -1.68 -2.85 21.36
C THR A 296 -0.69 -3.58 20.44
N THR A 297 -0.62 -4.90 20.56
CA THR A 297 0.33 -5.75 19.85
C THR A 297 -0.08 -6.05 18.41
N ALA A 298 0.92 -6.23 17.52
CA ALA A 298 0.74 -6.89 16.23
C ALA A 298 0.73 -8.43 16.32
N SER A 299 0.49 -8.98 17.50
CA SER A 299 0.29 -10.42 17.75
C SER A 299 -1.04 -10.67 18.48
N PRO A 300 -1.58 -11.90 18.46
CA PRO A 300 -2.82 -12.23 19.15
C PRO A 300 -2.72 -12.20 20.69
N ARG A 301 -1.59 -11.74 21.26
CA ARG A 301 -1.33 -11.77 22.71
C ARG A 301 -2.26 -10.85 23.49
N TRP A 302 -2.56 -9.65 22.97
CA TRP A 302 -3.38 -8.65 23.66
C TRP A 302 -4.70 -8.32 22.96
N THR A 303 -4.87 -8.77 21.71
CA THR A 303 -5.96 -8.39 20.82
C THR A 303 -6.16 -9.47 19.76
N ASN A 304 -7.35 -9.58 19.17
CA ASN A 304 -7.53 -10.41 17.97
C ASN A 304 -7.15 -9.67 16.67
N LEU A 305 -6.76 -8.38 16.70
CA LEU A 305 -6.55 -7.57 15.49
C LEU A 305 -5.74 -8.32 14.41
N PRO A 306 -4.57 -8.91 14.70
CA PRO A 306 -3.72 -9.56 13.68
C PRO A 306 -4.34 -10.78 12.98
N ILE A 307 -5.37 -11.37 13.57
CA ILE A 307 -6.09 -12.52 12.98
C ILE A 307 -7.42 -12.12 12.34
N THR A 308 -7.83 -10.84 12.44
CA THR A 308 -9.00 -10.32 11.72
C THR A 308 -8.70 -10.05 10.24
N GLY A 309 -9.74 -10.04 9.40
CA GLY A 309 -9.62 -9.65 7.99
C GLY A 309 -9.18 -8.19 7.77
N LEU A 310 -9.23 -7.35 8.81
CA LEU A 310 -8.84 -5.93 8.73
C LEU A 310 -7.32 -5.74 8.73
N PHE A 311 -6.56 -6.63 9.37
CA PHE A 311 -5.13 -6.42 9.62
C PHE A 311 -4.30 -6.34 8.35
N LEU A 312 -4.41 -7.36 7.48
CA LEU A 312 -3.65 -7.44 6.24
C LEU A 312 -3.84 -6.22 5.34
N PRO A 313 -5.08 -5.85 4.93
CA PRO A 313 -5.25 -4.71 4.04
C PRO A 313 -4.83 -3.39 4.70
N MET A 314 -4.99 -3.25 6.02
CA MET A 314 -4.57 -2.06 6.75
C MET A 314 -3.04 -1.88 6.70
N VAL A 315 -2.25 -2.90 7.05
CA VAL A 315 -0.77 -2.80 7.07
C VAL A 315 -0.19 -2.71 5.66
N VAL A 316 -0.80 -3.38 4.69
CA VAL A 316 -0.46 -3.24 3.26
C VAL A 316 -0.67 -1.81 2.81
N ARG A 317 -1.79 -1.16 3.16
CA ARG A 317 -2.04 0.25 2.83
C ARG A 317 -1.12 1.22 3.55
N MET A 318 -0.77 0.96 4.80
CA MET A 318 0.25 1.75 5.52
C MET A 318 1.58 1.77 4.78
N THR A 319 1.96 0.62 4.19
CA THR A 319 3.16 0.47 3.37
C THR A 319 3.02 1.11 2.00
N LEU A 320 1.99 0.75 1.22
CA LEU A 320 1.82 1.22 -0.16
C LEU A 320 1.59 2.73 -0.28
N LEU A 321 0.97 3.34 0.74
CA LEU A 321 0.70 4.78 0.78
C LEU A 321 1.83 5.57 1.46
N ALA A 322 2.96 4.94 1.75
CA ALA A 322 4.16 5.65 2.15
C ALA A 322 4.52 6.70 1.09
N PRO A 323 4.66 7.98 1.45
CA PRO A 323 5.07 9.03 0.53
C PRO A 323 6.35 8.63 -0.18
N ARG A 324 6.27 8.49 -1.50
CA ARG A 324 7.46 8.29 -2.32
C ARG A 324 8.00 9.66 -2.66
N THR A 325 9.22 9.95 -2.23
CA THR A 325 10.00 10.95 -2.92
C THR A 325 10.18 10.41 -4.33
N MET A 326 9.43 10.93 -5.30
CA MET A 326 9.72 10.62 -6.69
C MET A 326 11.15 11.10 -6.91
N GLU A 327 12.09 10.16 -7.02
CA GLU A 327 13.35 10.41 -7.69
C GLU A 327 12.94 10.90 -9.08
N ARG A 328 12.91 12.21 -9.26
CA ARG A 328 13.03 12.79 -10.58
C ARG A 328 14.39 12.30 -11.06
N SER A 329 14.42 11.20 -11.81
CA SER A 329 15.52 10.95 -12.72
C SER A 329 15.59 12.18 -13.61
N GLN A 330 16.53 13.07 -13.27
CA GLN A 330 17.03 14.04 -14.22
C GLN A 330 17.72 13.22 -15.30
N THR A 331 17.13 13.17 -16.48
CA THR A 331 17.84 13.02 -17.76
C THR A 331 16.89 13.41 -18.87
#